data_AF-A0A4Q6BVY6-F1
#
_entry.id   AF-A0A4Q6BVY6-F1
#
_cell.length_a   1.000
_cell.length_b   1.000
_cell.length_c   1.000
_cell.angle_alpha   90.00
_cell.angle_beta   90.00
_cell.angle_gamma   90.00
#
_symmetry.space_group_name_H-M   'P 1'
#
loop_
_entity.id
_entity.type
_entity.pdbx_description
1 polymer ?
#
loop_
_entity_poly.entity_id
_entity_poly.type
_entity_poly.pdbx_seq_one_letter_code
_entity_poly.pdbx_strand_id
1 'polypeptide(L)'
;AWTTSPKTRTIPPRKEWLPTWAAGVQVTWSPNDTLGGVYGGAATAARADALDAERGALREAIELEIMQAYQEVRQSVALVESSKRDLAAAEETYRAARQLFSTGRIPSATLTDTETDLTRARLGALNAAVDARIAKVRLEHATGSAQRAE
;
A
#
# COMPACT_ATOMS: atom_id res chain seq x y z
N ALA A 1 14.68 39.20 31.34
CA ALA A 1 15.06 38.25 32.41
C ALA A 1 16.56 38.44 32.70
N TRP A 2 16.88 38.59 33.98
CA TRP A 2 18.16 38.76 34.67
C TRP A 2 19.47 38.45 33.90
N THR A 3 20.34 39.44 33.73
CA THR A 3 21.78 39.22 33.52
C THR A 3 22.48 39.48 34.84
N THR A 4 23.00 38.43 35.47
CA THR A 4 23.79 38.51 36.71
C THR A 4 24.92 39.52 36.55
N SER A 5 24.88 40.59 37.34
CA SER A 5 25.94 41.60 37.41
C SER A 5 27.10 41.05 38.23
N PRO A 6 28.33 40.94 37.70
CA PRO A 6 29.48 40.62 38.52
C PRO A 6 29.83 41.84 39.38
N LYS A 7 29.52 41.76 40.67
CA LYS A 7 30.03 42.71 41.66
C LYS A 7 31.56 42.65 41.63
N THR A 8 32.18 43.68 41.07
CA THR A 8 33.59 44.00 41.31
C THR A 8 33.65 45.21 42.22
N ARG A 9 34.21 44.96 43.40
CA ARG A 9 34.33 45.89 44.52
C ARG A 9 35.64 46.66 44.35
N THR A 10 35.56 47.90 43.89
CA THR A 10 36.69 48.85 43.85
C THR A 10 36.33 50.08 44.70
N ILE A 11 37.14 50.35 45.73
CA ILE A 11 37.09 51.54 46.62
C ILE A 11 38.45 52.23 46.43
N PRO A 12 38.57 53.57 46.26
CA PRO A 12 37.57 54.64 46.38
C PRO A 12 36.88 55.05 45.06
N PRO A 13 35.62 55.53 45.10
CA PRO A 13 34.87 55.94 43.91
C PRO A 13 35.29 57.33 43.43
N ARG A 14 36.04 57.42 42.32
CA ARG A 14 36.19 58.68 41.56
C ARG A 14 35.05 58.80 40.55
N LYS A 15 34.44 59.98 40.50
CA LYS A 15 33.31 60.33 39.64
C LYS A 15 33.80 60.65 38.23
N GLU A 16 34.28 59.64 37.53
CA GLU A 16 34.78 59.75 36.17
C GLU A 16 34.05 58.69 35.33
N TRP A 17 33.23 59.14 34.37
CA TRP A 17 32.51 58.24 33.48
C TRP A 17 33.50 57.69 32.46
N LEU A 18 33.90 56.43 32.62
CA LEU A 18 34.80 55.73 31.70
C LEU A 18 33.95 54.85 30.77
N PRO A 19 33.82 55.18 29.48
CA PRO A 19 33.10 54.34 28.51
C PRO A 19 33.92 53.08 28.22
N THR A 20 33.57 51.96 28.84
CA THR A 20 34.16 50.66 28.49
C THR A 20 33.22 49.95 27.54
N TRP A 21 33.62 49.85 26.27
CA TRP A 21 32.95 49.00 25.29
C TRP A 21 33.74 47.70 25.15
N ALA A 22 33.02 46.58 25.16
CA ALA A 22 33.61 45.26 24.96
C ALA A 22 32.92 44.60 23.76
N ALA A 23 33.73 44.20 22.78
CA ALA A 23 33.31 43.36 21.67
C ALA A 23 34.22 42.13 21.66
N GLY A 24 33.63 40.93 21.67
CA GLY A 24 34.36 39.67 21.66
C GLY A 24 33.84 38.78 20.54
N VAL A 25 34.75 38.06 19.87
CA VAL A 25 34.41 37.00 18.93
C VAL A 25 34.79 35.68 19.61
N GLN A 26 33.82 34.81 19.82
CA GLN A 26 34.06 33.46 20.32
C GLN A 26 34.07 32.51 19.12
N VAL A 27 35.20 31.84 18.91
CA VAL A 27 35.32 30.74 17.95
C VAL A 27 35.43 29.46 18.75
N THR A 28 34.48 28.54 18.55
CA THR A 28 34.49 27.22 19.17
C THR A 28 34.77 26.19 18.08
N TRP A 29 35.83 25.40 18.21
CA TRP A 29 36.09 24.23 17.36
C TRP A 29 36.46 23.01 18.21
N SER A 30 36.08 21.82 17.76
CA SER A 30 36.39 20.53 18.40
C SER A 30 37.18 19.65 17.42
N PRO A 31 38.49 19.43 17.63
CA PRO A 31 39.27 18.51 16.81
C PRO A 31 38.73 17.07 16.85
N ASN A 32 38.09 16.66 17.96
CA ASN A 32 37.54 15.32 18.13
C ASN A 32 36.32 15.07 17.21
N ASP A 33 35.52 16.11 16.90
CA ASP A 33 34.40 16.01 15.96
C ASP A 33 34.85 15.79 14.52
N THR A 34 36.08 16.16 14.18
CA THR A 34 36.61 15.91 12.83
C THR A 34 36.93 14.44 12.61
N LEU A 35 37.50 13.76 13.62
CA LEU A 35 37.74 12.31 13.61
C LEU A 35 36.41 11.54 13.72
N GLY A 36 35.51 11.94 14.62
CA GLY A 36 34.17 11.35 14.75
C GLY A 36 33.29 11.56 13.51
N GLY A 37 33.43 12.72 12.84
CA GLY A 37 32.72 13.07 11.61
C GLY A 37 33.12 12.23 10.40
N VAL A 38 34.37 11.73 10.33
CA VAL A 38 34.77 10.77 9.30
C VAL A 38 34.07 9.41 9.48
N TYR A 39 33.96 8.92 10.73
CA TYR A 39 33.19 7.70 11.04
C TYR A 39 31.68 7.91 10.86
N GLY A 40 31.16 9.11 11.17
CA GLY A 40 29.78 9.51 10.87
C GLY A 40 29.50 9.63 9.36
N GLY A 41 30.49 10.04 8.57
CA GLY A 41 30.45 10.08 7.11
C GLY A 41 30.28 8.69 6.49
N ALA A 42 31.03 7.70 6.97
CA ALA A 42 30.87 6.31 6.55
C ALA A 42 29.47 5.75 6.91
N ALA A 43 28.97 6.05 8.12
CA ALA A 43 27.63 5.63 8.55
C ALA A 43 26.49 6.30 7.77
N THR A 44 26.67 7.55 7.33
CA THR A 44 25.69 8.26 6.50
C THR A 44 25.72 7.78 5.05
N ALA A 45 26.90 7.49 4.50
CA ALA A 45 27.05 6.85 3.19
C ALA A 45 26.38 5.46 3.17
N ALA A 46 26.66 4.62 4.17
CA ALA A 46 26.02 3.30 4.28
C ALA A 46 24.48 3.38 4.40
N ARG A 47 23.95 4.43 5.07
CA ARG A 47 22.51 4.69 5.11
C ARG A 47 21.96 5.12 3.74
N ALA A 48 22.70 5.91 2.98
CA ALA A 48 22.30 6.31 1.63
C ALA A 48 22.24 5.09 0.69
N ASP A 49 23.27 4.24 0.72
CA ASP A 49 23.31 3.00 -0.06
C ASP A 49 22.15 2.05 0.32
N ALA A 50 21.84 1.94 1.61
CA ALA A 50 20.70 1.16 2.09
C ALA A 50 19.36 1.71 1.60
N LEU A 51 19.18 3.04 1.60
CA LEU A 51 17.97 3.69 1.09
C LEU A 51 17.81 3.51 -0.43
N ASP A 52 18.90 3.54 -1.19
CA ASP A 52 18.85 3.29 -2.63
C ASP A 52 18.55 1.83 -2.95
N ALA A 53 19.08 0.89 -2.17
CA ALA A 53 18.70 -0.52 -2.26
C ALA A 53 17.20 -0.73 -1.91
N GLU A 54 16.71 -0.08 -0.86
CA GLU A 54 15.30 -0.14 -0.45
C GLU A 54 14.37 0.44 -1.54
N ARG A 55 14.78 1.54 -2.18
CA ARG A 55 14.06 2.10 -3.34
C ARG A 55 14.01 1.13 -4.51
N GLY A 56 15.12 0.46 -4.81
CA GLY A 56 15.18 -0.57 -5.85
C GLY A 56 14.21 -1.71 -5.56
N ALA A 57 14.27 -2.26 -4.34
CA ALA A 57 13.37 -3.32 -3.90
C ALA A 57 11.89 -2.91 -3.93
N LEU A 58 11.56 -1.68 -3.51
CA LEU A 58 10.20 -1.16 -3.59
C LEU A 58 9.71 -1.06 -5.03
N ARG A 59 10.56 -0.61 -5.96
CA ARG A 59 10.22 -0.53 -7.38
C ARG A 59 9.92 -1.90 -7.97
N GLU A 60 10.76 -2.89 -7.68
CA GLU A 60 10.57 -4.27 -8.13
C GLU A 60 9.28 -4.87 -7.53
N ALA A 61 9.00 -4.59 -6.26
CA ALA A 61 7.77 -5.03 -5.60
C ALA A 61 6.51 -4.43 -6.26
N ILE A 62 6.52 -3.14 -6.59
CA ILE A 62 5.41 -2.48 -7.29
C ILE A 62 5.23 -3.05 -8.70
N GLU A 63 6.32 -3.29 -9.43
CA GLU A 63 6.26 -3.89 -10.77
C GLU A 63 5.64 -5.29 -10.71
N LEU A 64 6.06 -6.11 -9.73
CA LEU A 64 5.50 -7.42 -9.50
C LEU A 64 4.01 -7.35 -9.13
N GLU A 65 3.61 -6.44 -8.25
CA GLU A 65 2.22 -6.23 -7.84
C GLU A 65 1.33 -5.87 -9.04
N ILE A 66 1.76 -4.93 -9.88
CA ILE A 66 1.04 -4.54 -11.09
C ILE A 66 0.88 -5.74 -12.04
N MET A 67 1.96 -6.51 -12.25
CA MET A 67 1.92 -7.69 -13.13
C MET A 67 0.95 -8.74 -12.60
N GLN A 68 0.97 -9.00 -11.29
CA GLN A 68 0.05 -9.93 -10.64
C GLN A 68 -1.40 -9.48 -10.77
N ALA A 69 -1.70 -8.21 -10.45
CA ALA A 69 -3.04 -7.64 -10.57
C ALA A 69 -3.56 -7.69 -12.01
N TYR A 70 -2.69 -7.44 -13.00
CA TYR A 70 -3.06 -7.53 -14.40
C TYR A 70 -3.41 -8.97 -14.82
N GLN A 71 -2.62 -9.96 -14.39
CA GLN A 71 -2.95 -11.37 -14.67
C GLN A 71 -4.23 -11.80 -13.95
N GLU A 72 -4.47 -11.33 -12.72
CA GLU A 72 -5.69 -11.61 -11.97
C GLU A 72 -6.95 -11.08 -12.70
N VAL A 73 -6.88 -9.87 -13.26
CA VAL A 73 -7.95 -9.33 -14.11
C VAL A 73 -8.19 -10.21 -15.34
N ARG A 74 -7.13 -10.64 -16.03
CA ARG A 74 -7.29 -11.49 -17.22
C ARG A 74 -7.91 -12.84 -16.88
N GLN A 75 -7.47 -13.45 -15.78
CA GLN A 75 -7.99 -14.75 -15.33
C GLN A 75 -9.45 -14.65 -14.90
N SER A 76 -9.80 -13.63 -14.12
CA SER A 76 -11.18 -13.42 -13.66
C SER A 76 -12.15 -13.13 -14.80
N VAL A 77 -11.74 -12.38 -15.82
CA VAL A 77 -12.56 -12.18 -17.04
C VAL A 77 -12.78 -13.51 -17.77
N ALA A 78 -11.75 -14.35 -17.90
CA ALA A 78 -11.91 -15.67 -18.51
C ALA A 78 -12.85 -16.58 -17.68
N LEU A 79 -12.79 -16.49 -16.35
CA LEU A 79 -13.67 -17.22 -15.45
C LEU A 79 -15.12 -16.75 -15.55
N VAL A 80 -15.37 -15.46 -15.73
CA VAL A 80 -16.71 -14.91 -16.02
C VAL A 80 -17.27 -15.53 -17.31
N GLU A 81 -16.48 -15.61 -18.37
CA GLU A 81 -16.93 -16.20 -19.63
C GLU A 81 -17.17 -17.72 -19.52
N SER A 82 -16.35 -18.44 -18.75
CA SER A 82 -16.56 -19.87 -18.47
C SER A 82 -17.85 -20.07 -17.67
N SER A 83 -18.00 -19.36 -16.55
CA SER A 83 -19.15 -19.51 -15.65
C SER A 83 -20.49 -19.13 -16.30
N LYS A 84 -20.49 -18.19 -17.26
CA LYS A 84 -21.67 -17.91 -18.11
C LYS A 84 -22.07 -19.12 -18.96
N ARG A 85 -21.11 -19.84 -19.54
CA ARG A 85 -21.38 -21.04 -20.33
C ARG A 85 -21.88 -22.18 -19.45
N ASP A 86 -21.27 -22.34 -18.27
CA ASP A 86 -21.70 -23.34 -17.29
C ASP A 86 -23.14 -23.07 -16.81
N LEU A 87 -23.48 -21.80 -16.55
CA LEU A 87 -24.84 -21.39 -16.23
C LEU A 87 -25.81 -21.71 -17.38
N ALA A 88 -25.48 -21.35 -18.61
CA ALA A 88 -26.34 -21.64 -19.77
C ALA A 88 -26.58 -23.15 -19.94
N ALA A 89 -25.55 -23.98 -19.75
CA ALA A 89 -25.67 -25.43 -19.79
C ALA A 89 -26.54 -25.99 -18.66
N ALA A 90 -26.39 -25.47 -17.44
CA ALA A 90 -27.22 -25.86 -16.30
C ALA A 90 -28.69 -25.44 -16.48
N GLU A 91 -28.95 -24.28 -17.09
CA GLU A 91 -30.30 -23.82 -17.43
C GLU A 91 -30.99 -24.73 -18.44
N GLU A 92 -30.26 -25.17 -19.48
CA GLU A 92 -30.77 -26.14 -20.45
C GLU A 92 -31.07 -27.49 -19.79
N THR A 93 -30.16 -27.95 -18.94
CA THR A 93 -30.30 -29.23 -18.23
C THR A 93 -31.54 -29.22 -17.32
N TYR A 94 -31.74 -28.15 -16.56
CA TYR A 94 -32.93 -27.96 -15.75
C TYR A 94 -34.21 -27.90 -16.59
N ARG A 95 -34.18 -27.21 -17.75
CA ARG A 95 -35.32 -27.12 -18.66
C ARG A 95 -35.74 -28.51 -19.16
N ALA A 96 -34.77 -29.32 -19.60
CA ALA A 96 -35.01 -30.69 -20.04
C ALA A 96 -35.54 -31.57 -18.90
N ALA A 97 -34.94 -31.49 -17.71
CA ALA A 97 -35.40 -32.23 -16.53
C ALA A 97 -36.84 -31.86 -16.16
N ARG A 98 -37.18 -30.57 -16.15
CA ARG A 98 -38.54 -30.08 -15.88
C ARG A 98 -39.56 -30.63 -16.89
N GLN A 99 -39.20 -30.69 -18.17
CA GLN A 99 -40.06 -31.28 -19.19
C GLN A 99 -40.27 -32.78 -18.95
N LEU A 100 -39.20 -33.54 -18.69
CA LEU A 100 -39.29 -34.96 -18.38
C LEU A 100 -40.12 -35.24 -17.13
N PHE A 101 -39.95 -34.44 -16.08
CA PHE A 101 -40.72 -34.54 -14.85
C PHE A 101 -42.21 -34.31 -15.10
N SER A 102 -42.57 -33.31 -15.92
CA SER A 102 -43.98 -33.04 -16.28
C SER A 102 -44.65 -34.20 -17.03
N THR A 103 -43.85 -35.05 -17.69
CA THR A 103 -44.30 -36.27 -18.36
C THR A 103 -44.18 -37.53 -17.49
N GLY A 104 -43.80 -37.39 -16.21
CA GLY A 104 -43.60 -38.51 -15.28
C GLY A 104 -42.38 -39.39 -15.59
N ARG A 105 -41.47 -38.93 -16.45
CA ARG A 105 -40.32 -39.72 -16.94
C ARG A 105 -39.09 -39.68 -16.03
N ILE A 106 -39.05 -38.75 -15.07
CA ILE A 106 -38.04 -38.70 -14.02
C ILE A 106 -38.71 -38.48 -12.65
N PRO A 107 -38.11 -38.97 -11.55
CA PRO A 107 -38.61 -38.71 -10.21
C PRO A 107 -38.35 -37.27 -9.75
N SER A 108 -39.08 -36.82 -8.73
CA SER A 108 -38.89 -35.47 -8.15
C SER A 108 -37.48 -35.25 -7.60
N ALA A 109 -36.84 -36.28 -7.05
CA ALA A 109 -35.46 -36.19 -6.56
C ALA A 109 -34.49 -35.73 -7.65
N THR A 110 -34.57 -36.30 -8.86
CA THR A 110 -33.72 -35.91 -10.00
C THR A 110 -33.97 -34.46 -10.45
N LEU A 111 -35.22 -33.98 -10.36
CA LEU A 111 -35.54 -32.58 -10.63
C LEU A 111 -34.90 -31.65 -9.58
N THR A 112 -34.99 -32.01 -8.30
CA THR A 112 -34.37 -31.26 -7.21
C THR A 112 -32.83 -31.21 -7.34
N ASP A 113 -32.21 -32.31 -7.75
CA ASP A 113 -30.75 -32.36 -7.99
C ASP A 113 -30.36 -31.38 -9.11
N THR A 114 -31.09 -31.39 -10.23
CA THR A 114 -30.83 -30.46 -11.35
C THR A 114 -31.12 -29.00 -10.98
N GLU A 115 -32.10 -28.73 -10.13
CA GLU A 115 -32.35 -27.38 -9.59
C GLU A 115 -31.20 -26.91 -8.67
N THR A 116 -30.64 -27.83 -7.88
CA THR A 116 -29.47 -27.57 -7.04
C THR A 116 -28.24 -27.25 -7.91
N ASP A 117 -28.03 -27.99 -8.99
CA ASP A 117 -26.93 -27.75 -9.93
C ASP A 117 -27.07 -26.39 -10.65
N LEU A 118 -28.29 -26.04 -11.09
CA LEU A 118 -28.58 -24.72 -11.63
C LEU A 118 -28.29 -23.61 -10.62
N THR A 119 -28.71 -23.80 -9.37
CA THR A 119 -28.45 -22.83 -8.29
C THR A 119 -26.96 -22.66 -8.05
N ARG A 120 -26.19 -23.76 -8.05
CA ARG A 120 -24.72 -23.72 -7.91
C ARG A 120 -24.08 -22.97 -9.08
N ALA A 121 -24.52 -23.22 -10.31
CA ALA A 121 -24.00 -22.52 -11.49
C ALA A 121 -24.30 -21.01 -11.45
N ARG A 122 -25.49 -20.61 -10.99
CA ARG A 122 -25.85 -19.19 -10.78
C ARG A 122 -24.95 -18.50 -9.76
N LEU A 123 -24.71 -19.16 -8.62
CA LEU A 123 -23.78 -18.65 -7.61
C LEU A 123 -22.35 -18.56 -8.15
N GLY A 124 -21.90 -19.55 -8.93
CA GLY A 124 -20.61 -19.53 -9.59
C GLY A 124 -20.44 -18.34 -10.54
N ALA A 125 -21.44 -18.06 -11.38
CA ALA A 125 -21.43 -16.90 -12.29
C ALA A 125 -21.44 -15.56 -11.55
N LEU A 126 -22.20 -15.46 -10.45
CA LEU A 126 -22.21 -14.27 -9.60
C LEU A 126 -20.84 -14.04 -8.96
N ASN A 127 -20.26 -15.07 -8.35
CA ASN A 127 -18.95 -14.98 -7.71
C ASN A 127 -17.87 -14.58 -8.71
N ALA A 128 -17.84 -15.21 -9.90
CA ALA A 128 -16.90 -14.85 -10.95
C ALA A 128 -17.01 -13.36 -11.36
N ALA A 129 -18.23 -12.83 -11.44
CA ALA A 129 -18.47 -11.41 -11.75
C ALA A 129 -17.96 -10.48 -10.63
N VAL A 130 -18.17 -10.86 -9.37
CA VAL A 130 -17.65 -10.12 -8.21
C VAL A 130 -16.12 -10.16 -8.19
N ASP A 131 -15.52 -11.32 -8.39
CA ASP A 131 -14.07 -11.50 -8.41
C ASP A 131 -13.42 -10.67 -9.53
N ALA A 132 -14.03 -10.64 -10.72
CA ALA A 132 -13.58 -9.77 -11.81
C ALA A 132 -13.63 -8.28 -11.45
N ARG A 133 -14.63 -7.87 -10.66
CA ARG A 133 -14.72 -6.49 -10.19
C ARG A 133 -13.65 -6.18 -9.14
N ILE A 134 -13.40 -7.09 -8.21
CA ILE A 134 -12.35 -6.95 -7.19
C ILE A 134 -10.98 -6.89 -7.86
N ALA A 135 -10.70 -7.77 -8.82
CA ALA A 135 -9.44 -7.78 -9.57
C ALA A 135 -9.20 -6.45 -10.29
N LYS A 136 -10.25 -5.85 -10.88
CA LYS A 136 -10.15 -4.53 -11.52
C LYS A 136 -9.78 -3.44 -10.51
N VAL A 137 -10.40 -3.44 -9.33
CA VAL A 137 -10.10 -2.47 -8.27
C VAL A 137 -8.67 -2.65 -7.75
N ARG A 138 -8.19 -3.89 -7.61
CA ARG A 138 -6.79 -4.17 -7.24
C ARG A 138 -5.79 -3.64 -8.27
N LEU A 139 -6.09 -3.79 -9.56
CA LEU A 139 -5.27 -3.22 -10.62
C LEU A 139 -5.30 -1.68 -10.60
N GLU A 140 -6.45 -1.07 -10.37
CA GLU A 140 -6.57 0.39 -10.22
C GLU A 140 -5.78 0.89 -9.00
N HIS A 141 -5.72 0.12 -7.91
CA HIS A 141 -4.89 0.41 -6.74
C HIS A 141 -3.40 0.26 -7.04
N ALA A 142 -2.97 -0.87 -7.59
CA ALA A 142 -1.55 -1.13 -7.92
C ALA A 142 -0.97 -0.12 -8.93
N THR A 143 -1.80 0.42 -9.82
CA THR A 143 -1.41 1.47 -10.78
C THR A 143 -1.49 2.88 -10.21
N GLY A 144 -1.93 3.06 -8.96
CA GLY A 144 -2.12 4.37 -8.32
C GLY A 144 -3.30 5.18 -8.85
N SER A 145 -4.17 4.57 -9.67
CA SER A 145 -5.34 5.23 -10.27
C SER A 145 -6.49 5.40 -9.28
N ALA A 146 -6.59 4.51 -8.29
CA ALA A 146 -7.64 4.56 -7.26
C ALA A 146 -7.54 5.81 -6.36
N GLN A 147 -6.33 6.34 -6.15
CA GLN A 147 -6.06 7.45 -5.22
C GLN A 147 -6.31 8.85 -5.82
N ARG A 148 -6.55 8.94 -7.14
CA ARG A 148 -6.90 10.19 -7.83
C ARG A 148 -8.41 10.45 -7.92
N ALA A 149 -9.23 9.49 -7.50
CA ALA A 149 -10.69 9.58 -7.61
C ALA A 149 -11.36 10.17 -6.35
N GLU A 150 -10.58 10.43 -5.28
CA GLU A 150 -10.96 11.21 -4.09
C GLU A 150 -10.45 12.66 -4.20
#